data_AF-A0A520NEM5-F1
#
_entry.id   AF-A0A520NEM5-F1
#
_cell.length_a   1.000
_cell.length_b   1.000
_cell.length_c   1.000
_cell.angle_alpha   90.00
_cell.angle_beta   90.00
_cell.angle_gamma   90.00
#
_symmetry.space_group_name_H-M   'P 1'
#
loop_
_entity.id
_entity.type
_entity.pdbx_description
1 polymer ?
#
loop_
_entity_poly.entity_id
_entity_poly.type
_entity_poly.pdbx_seq_one_letter_code
_entity_poly.pdbx_strand_id
1 'polypeptide(L)'
;MRYLFLLLLLVAQPMVAVLAAATLSPAGASDGASAESTAESPAELTLIKEEACAVLAAPDEIETTVTPRGPGFVFTTVGGKGQVEIIARPSFQAWRVAIVTVFNSAGLPAVEMRLATGCKPIRSRQITRQPDGRVLSITDLGPDFVAIGSAEIQDPPHHFTLKAADRNPNNPRIAIVDTGINYTLPDFQNRIALDIDGRLIGYDFWDDDEWPF
;
A
#
# COMPACT_ATOMS: atom_id res chain seq x y z
N MET A 1 46.00 -43.37 -34.93
CA MET A 1 46.64 -42.54 -33.89
C MET A 1 45.98 -41.18 -33.86
N ARG A 2 45.57 -40.73 -32.67
CA ARG A 2 45.20 -39.37 -32.24
C ARG A 2 43.93 -38.71 -32.84
N TYR A 3 42.88 -38.77 -32.02
CA TYR A 3 41.89 -37.73 -31.63
C TYR A 3 41.92 -36.39 -32.38
N LEU A 4 40.74 -35.84 -32.75
CA LEU A 4 40.03 -34.87 -31.90
C LEU A 4 38.65 -34.49 -32.47
N PHE A 5 37.69 -34.35 -31.55
CA PHE A 5 36.29 -33.96 -31.69
C PHE A 5 36.11 -32.44 -31.96
N LEU A 6 35.07 -32.11 -32.74
CA LEU A 6 34.08 -31.02 -32.59
C LEU A 6 34.54 -29.54 -32.40
N LEU A 7 34.09 -28.64 -33.29
CA LEU A 7 33.11 -27.57 -32.95
C LEU A 7 32.73 -26.73 -34.18
N LEU A 8 31.42 -26.54 -34.39
CA LEU A 8 30.83 -25.57 -35.32
C LEU A 8 31.10 -24.13 -34.82
N LEU A 9 31.62 -23.27 -35.69
CA LEU A 9 31.70 -21.82 -35.51
C LEU A 9 30.76 -21.16 -36.54
N LEU A 10 29.60 -20.66 -36.09
CA LEU A 10 28.83 -19.67 -36.84
C LEU A 10 29.38 -18.28 -36.48
N VAL A 11 30.06 -17.67 -37.46
CA VAL A 11 30.43 -16.26 -37.46
C VAL A 11 29.46 -15.56 -38.40
N ALA A 12 28.58 -14.71 -37.89
CA ALA A 12 27.82 -13.76 -38.69
C ALA A 12 28.27 -12.35 -38.32
N GLN A 13 28.80 -11.65 -39.32
CA GLN A 13 29.33 -10.29 -39.29
C GLN A 13 28.25 -9.20 -39.18
N PRO A 14 28.62 -7.96 -38.82
CA PRO A 14 27.68 -6.86 -38.59
C PRO A 14 27.28 -6.17 -39.90
N MET A 15 26.03 -5.71 -40.00
CA MET A 15 25.63 -4.74 -41.03
C MET A 15 25.56 -3.34 -40.40
N VAL A 16 26.42 -2.45 -40.91
CA VAL A 16 26.37 -1.01 -40.74
C VAL A 16 25.64 -0.42 -41.94
N ALA A 17 24.63 0.42 -41.70
CA ALA A 17 24.16 1.56 -42.52
C ALA A 17 22.78 2.00 -42.01
N VAL A 18 22.38 3.27 -41.92
CA VAL A 18 22.93 4.58 -42.23
C VAL A 18 22.06 5.58 -41.45
N LEU A 19 22.66 6.64 -40.90
CA LEU A 19 21.96 7.78 -40.31
C LEU A 19 21.08 8.48 -41.36
N ALA A 20 19.80 8.70 -41.04
CA ALA A 20 19.02 9.78 -41.64
C ALA A 20 18.53 10.69 -40.51
N ALA A 21 19.14 11.86 -40.43
CA ALA A 21 18.65 12.97 -39.62
C ALA A 21 17.45 13.59 -40.32
N ALA A 22 16.29 13.58 -39.67
CA ALA A 22 15.17 14.43 -40.02
C ALA A 22 14.79 15.24 -38.77
N THR A 23 15.04 16.54 -38.86
CA THR A 23 14.65 17.56 -37.90
C THR A 23 13.14 17.76 -37.91
N LEU A 24 12.48 17.66 -36.75
CA LEU A 24 11.17 18.24 -36.49
C LEU A 24 11.11 18.69 -35.02
N SER A 25 10.90 19.99 -34.82
CA SER A 25 10.65 20.65 -33.53
C SER A 25 9.18 20.46 -33.10
N PRO A 26 8.81 20.77 -31.84
CA PRO A 26 7.76 20.09 -31.09
C PRO A 26 6.37 20.71 -31.29
N ALA A 27 5.36 19.87 -31.51
CA ALA A 27 3.96 20.22 -31.27
C ALA A 27 3.15 18.92 -31.13
N GLY A 28 2.51 18.76 -29.98
CA GLY A 28 1.66 17.62 -29.69
C GLY A 28 1.81 17.18 -28.25
N ALA A 29 1.28 17.99 -27.33
CA ALA A 29 0.93 17.52 -26.00
C ALA A 29 0.01 16.31 -26.16
N SER A 30 0.55 15.10 -25.96
CA SER A 30 -0.27 13.92 -25.73
C SER A 30 -0.56 13.87 -24.24
N ASP A 31 -1.78 14.27 -23.93
CA ASP A 31 -2.57 13.98 -22.75
C ASP A 31 -1.84 13.13 -21.70
N GLY A 32 -1.56 13.78 -20.58
CA GLY A 32 -1.30 13.08 -19.33
C GLY A 32 -2.48 12.16 -19.07
N ALA A 33 -2.27 10.86 -19.25
CA ALA A 33 -3.03 9.85 -18.57
C ALA A 33 -2.70 9.99 -17.08
N SER A 34 -3.35 10.96 -16.44
CA SER A 34 -3.56 10.95 -15.00
C SER A 34 -4.24 9.62 -14.72
N ALA A 35 -3.50 8.69 -14.11
CA ALA A 35 -4.11 7.56 -13.45
C ALA A 35 -4.97 8.16 -12.34
N GLU A 36 -6.23 8.43 -12.68
CA GLU A 36 -7.28 8.84 -11.76
C GLU A 36 -7.50 7.68 -10.81
N SER A 37 -6.70 7.64 -9.74
CA SER A 37 -7.09 7.05 -8.47
C SER A 37 -8.21 7.92 -7.94
N THR A 38 -9.40 7.86 -8.55
CA THR A 38 -10.58 8.49 -7.99
C THR A 38 -10.85 7.82 -6.67
N ALA A 39 -10.59 8.54 -5.58
CA ALA A 39 -11.08 8.23 -4.27
C ALA A 39 -12.54 7.77 -4.36
N GLU A 40 -12.85 6.63 -3.76
CA GLU A 40 -14.24 6.16 -3.65
C GLU A 40 -15.07 7.26 -2.98
N SER A 41 -16.18 7.65 -3.61
CA SER A 41 -16.99 8.74 -3.08
C SER A 41 -17.68 8.33 -1.77
N PRO A 42 -17.98 9.28 -0.85
CA PRO A 42 -18.70 8.96 0.39
C PRO A 42 -20.05 8.25 0.16
N ALA A 43 -20.73 8.56 -0.94
CA ALA A 43 -21.98 7.91 -1.34
C ALA A 43 -21.77 6.45 -1.76
N GLU A 44 -20.72 6.18 -2.55
CA GLU A 44 -20.35 4.81 -2.95
C GLU A 44 -19.93 3.98 -1.73
N LEU A 45 -19.12 4.54 -0.83
CA LEU A 45 -18.72 3.87 0.42
C LEU A 45 -19.90 3.58 1.34
N THR A 46 -20.89 4.48 1.38
CA THR A 46 -22.15 4.24 2.11
C THR A 46 -22.91 3.06 1.54
N LEU A 47 -23.06 2.99 0.21
CA LEU A 47 -23.73 1.87 -0.45
C LEU A 47 -22.99 0.55 -0.18
N ILE A 48 -21.66 0.55 -0.32
CA ILE A 48 -20.82 -0.62 -0.04
C ILE A 48 -21.00 -1.10 1.40
N LYS A 49 -21.04 -0.18 2.36
CA LYS A 49 -21.31 -0.50 3.76
C LYS A 49 -22.67 -1.18 3.92
N GLU A 50 -23.75 -0.64 3.33
CA GLU A 50 -25.09 -1.23 3.47
C GLU A 50 -25.19 -2.64 2.85
N GLU A 51 -24.56 -2.85 1.68
CA GLU A 51 -24.52 -4.17 1.05
C GLU A 51 -23.69 -5.17 1.85
N ALA A 52 -22.50 -4.78 2.34
CA ALA A 52 -21.70 -5.62 3.24
C ALA A 52 -22.48 -5.97 4.53
N CYS A 53 -23.29 -5.04 5.01
CA CYS A 53 -24.17 -5.23 6.16
C CYS A 53 -25.31 -6.20 5.91
N ALA A 54 -25.90 -6.19 4.70
CA ALA A 54 -26.90 -7.18 4.31
C ALA A 54 -26.30 -8.59 4.32
N VAL A 55 -25.08 -8.75 3.79
CA VAL A 55 -24.31 -10.01 3.84
C VAL A 55 -24.10 -10.46 5.30
N LEU A 56 -23.66 -9.55 6.17
CA LEU A 56 -23.44 -9.84 7.60
C LEU A 56 -24.72 -10.15 8.39
N ALA A 57 -25.90 -9.74 7.90
CA ALA A 57 -27.19 -9.96 8.54
C ALA A 57 -27.84 -11.29 8.15
N ALA A 58 -27.48 -11.86 7.00
CA ALA A 58 -28.02 -13.11 6.47
C ALA A 58 -26.91 -14.14 6.19
N PRO A 59 -26.14 -14.57 7.21
CA PRO A 59 -24.95 -15.42 7.01
C PRO A 59 -25.28 -16.80 6.40
N ASP A 60 -26.52 -17.27 6.54
CA ASP A 60 -26.97 -18.57 6.02
C ASP A 60 -27.41 -18.52 4.54
N GLU A 61 -27.65 -17.32 4.00
CA GLU A 61 -28.04 -17.11 2.60
C GLU A 61 -26.83 -16.91 1.68
N ILE A 62 -25.67 -16.65 2.26
CA ILE A 62 -24.42 -16.62 1.52
C ILE A 62 -24.12 -18.08 1.18
N GLU A 63 -24.13 -18.44 -0.11
CA GLU A 63 -23.36 -19.59 -0.61
C GLU A 63 -21.92 -19.30 -0.23
N THR A 64 -21.56 -19.74 0.97
CA THR A 64 -20.31 -19.39 1.62
C THR A 64 -19.27 -20.09 0.79
N THR A 65 -18.73 -19.37 -0.19
CA THR A 65 -17.49 -19.74 -0.84
C THR A 65 -16.45 -19.47 0.22
N VAL A 66 -16.36 -20.37 1.20
CA VAL A 66 -15.31 -20.40 2.21
C VAL A 66 -14.04 -20.67 1.43
N THR A 67 -13.43 -19.60 0.94
CA THR A 67 -12.11 -19.71 0.35
C THR A 67 -11.13 -20.08 1.46
N PRO A 68 -9.98 -20.67 1.12
CA PRO A 68 -9.15 -21.45 2.07
C PRO A 68 -8.55 -20.67 3.24
N ARG A 69 -8.78 -19.35 3.34
CA ARG A 69 -8.21 -18.48 4.38
C ARG A 69 -8.90 -18.60 5.75
N GLY A 70 -10.01 -19.33 5.86
CA GLY A 70 -10.60 -19.75 7.13
C GLY A 70 -12.01 -19.23 7.42
N PRO A 71 -12.57 -19.54 8.60
CA PRO A 71 -13.92 -19.12 8.99
C PRO A 71 -14.04 -17.60 9.14
N GLY A 72 -15.21 -17.05 8.82
CA GLY A 72 -15.45 -15.61 8.93
C GLY A 72 -14.97 -14.82 7.70
N PHE A 73 -14.78 -15.46 6.54
CA PHE A 73 -14.20 -14.85 5.35
C PHE A 73 -15.10 -14.95 4.11
N VAL A 74 -15.38 -13.83 3.44
CA VAL A 74 -16.13 -13.77 2.16
C VAL A 74 -15.48 -12.76 1.21
N PHE A 75 -15.35 -13.13 -0.06
CA PHE A 75 -15.11 -12.20 -1.16
C PHE A 75 -16.39 -12.03 -1.97
N THR A 76 -16.73 -10.81 -2.31
CA THR A 76 -17.87 -10.49 -3.17
C THR A 76 -17.60 -9.24 -4.00
N THR A 77 -18.42 -9.03 -5.02
CA THR A 77 -18.49 -7.75 -5.74
C THR A 77 -19.74 -7.03 -5.27
N VAL A 78 -19.55 -5.81 -4.81
CA VAL A 78 -20.60 -4.97 -4.20
C VAL A 78 -20.82 -3.80 -5.14
N GLY A 79 -22.07 -3.49 -5.49
CA GLY A 79 -22.38 -2.39 -6.42
C GLY A 79 -21.81 -2.51 -7.85
N GLY A 80 -21.36 -3.69 -8.29
CA GLY A 80 -20.83 -3.91 -9.65
C GLY A 80 -19.48 -3.23 -9.95
N LYS A 81 -18.82 -2.65 -8.94
CA LYS A 81 -17.50 -2.03 -9.05
C LYS A 81 -16.62 -2.47 -7.88
N GLY A 82 -15.38 -2.87 -8.18
CA GLY A 82 -14.40 -3.25 -7.16
C GLY A 82 -14.62 -4.62 -6.55
N GLN A 83 -13.53 -5.20 -6.04
CA GLN A 83 -13.61 -6.40 -5.20
C GLN A 83 -13.78 -5.94 -3.75
N VAL A 84 -14.65 -6.60 -3.00
CA VAL A 84 -14.84 -6.36 -1.57
C VAL A 84 -14.57 -7.64 -0.80
N GLU A 85 -13.75 -7.54 0.23
CA GLU A 85 -13.48 -8.60 1.20
C GLU A 85 -14.18 -8.27 2.50
N ILE A 86 -14.86 -9.24 3.09
CA ILE A 86 -15.51 -9.11 4.40
C ILE A 86 -14.93 -10.17 5.32
N ILE A 87 -14.34 -9.69 6.43
CA ILE A 87 -13.79 -10.53 7.48
C ILE A 87 -14.55 -10.27 8.78
N ALA A 88 -15.34 -11.24 9.20
CA ALA A 88 -16.14 -11.20 10.41
C ALA A 88 -15.42 -11.93 11.57
N ARG A 89 -15.29 -11.27 12.73
CA ARG A 89 -14.59 -11.81 13.91
C ARG A 89 -15.53 -11.90 15.13
N PRO A 90 -15.56 -13.01 15.87
CA PRO A 90 -14.75 -14.23 15.67
C PRO A 90 -15.22 -15.12 14.49
N SER A 91 -16.49 -15.04 14.10
CA SER A 91 -17.06 -15.77 12.95
C SER A 91 -18.24 -14.99 12.37
N PHE A 92 -18.71 -15.32 11.16
CA PHE A 92 -19.87 -14.67 10.54
C PHE A 92 -21.18 -14.81 11.34
N GLN A 93 -21.38 -15.90 12.07
CA GLN A 93 -22.61 -16.14 12.84
C GLN A 93 -22.66 -15.39 14.18
N ALA A 94 -21.50 -15.00 14.72
CA ALA A 94 -21.40 -14.44 16.08
C ALA A 94 -20.46 -13.22 16.13
N TRP A 95 -20.37 -12.48 15.03
CA TRP A 95 -19.38 -11.42 14.89
C TRP A 95 -19.63 -10.25 15.86
N ARG A 96 -18.53 -9.62 16.26
CA ARG A 96 -18.49 -8.37 17.04
C ARG A 96 -17.87 -7.23 16.26
N VAL A 97 -16.91 -7.57 15.40
CA VAL A 97 -16.26 -6.66 14.47
C VAL A 97 -16.25 -7.30 13.09
N ALA A 98 -16.64 -6.53 12.07
CA ALA A 98 -16.42 -6.87 10.68
C ALA A 98 -15.40 -5.90 10.09
N ILE A 99 -14.44 -6.42 9.34
CA ILE A 99 -13.47 -5.66 8.54
C ILE A 99 -13.93 -5.79 7.10
N VAL A 100 -14.24 -4.66 6.46
CA VAL A 100 -14.64 -4.59 5.06
C VAL A 100 -13.53 -3.90 4.29
N THR A 101 -12.87 -4.62 3.40
CA THR A 101 -11.79 -4.10 2.56
C THR A 101 -12.31 -3.89 1.15
N VAL A 102 -12.26 -2.66 0.65
CA VAL A 102 -12.55 -2.32 -0.74
C VAL A 102 -11.24 -2.25 -1.50
N PHE A 103 -11.16 -2.97 -2.61
CA PHE A 103 -9.99 -3.02 -3.48
C PHE A 103 -10.20 -2.16 -4.72
N ASN A 104 -9.16 -1.44 -5.12
CA ASN A 104 -9.15 -0.67 -6.36
C ASN A 104 -9.08 -1.57 -7.61
N SER A 105 -9.10 -0.96 -8.79
CA SER A 105 -9.01 -1.66 -10.08
C SER A 105 -7.70 -2.46 -10.28
N ALA A 106 -6.64 -2.11 -9.56
CA ALA A 106 -5.37 -2.85 -9.56
C ALA A 106 -5.36 -4.03 -8.56
N GLY A 107 -6.46 -4.27 -7.84
CA GLY A 107 -6.56 -5.32 -6.83
C GLY A 107 -5.81 -5.01 -5.53
N LEU A 108 -5.52 -3.73 -5.25
CA LEU A 108 -4.89 -3.29 -4.02
C LEU A 108 -5.93 -2.70 -3.06
N PRO A 109 -5.78 -2.90 -1.73
CA PRO A 109 -6.65 -2.25 -0.75
C PRO A 109 -6.65 -0.73 -0.91
N ALA A 110 -7.85 -0.16 -0.98
CA ALA A 110 -8.11 1.26 -1.14
C ALA A 110 -8.87 1.85 0.04
N VAL A 111 -9.82 1.10 0.62
CA VAL A 111 -10.55 1.51 1.83
C VAL A 111 -10.68 0.32 2.77
N GLU A 112 -10.45 0.53 4.07
CA GLU A 112 -10.80 -0.42 5.13
C GLU A 112 -11.87 0.22 6.02
N MET A 113 -12.96 -0.50 6.25
CA MET A 113 -14.00 -0.13 7.21
C MET A 113 -14.06 -1.18 8.33
N ARG A 114 -14.05 -0.72 9.57
CA ARG A 114 -14.31 -1.56 10.74
C ARG A 114 -15.68 -1.26 11.28
N LEU A 115 -16.56 -2.25 11.24
CA LEU A 115 -17.95 -2.13 11.67
C LEU A 115 -18.18 -2.90 12.97
N ALA A 116 -18.93 -2.32 13.89
CA ALA A 116 -19.52 -3.02 15.03
C ALA A 116 -20.87 -3.62 14.65
N THR A 117 -21.40 -4.49 15.51
CA THR A 117 -22.77 -5.00 15.38
C THR A 117 -23.80 -3.88 15.26
N GLY A 118 -24.88 -4.13 14.52
CA GLY A 118 -25.78 -3.07 14.09
C GLY A 118 -25.18 -2.14 13.03
N CYS A 119 -24.10 -2.55 12.38
CA CYS A 119 -23.49 -1.90 11.23
C CYS A 119 -23.06 -0.45 11.44
N LYS A 120 -22.53 -0.19 12.64
CA LYS A 120 -22.00 1.11 13.04
C LYS A 120 -20.50 1.18 12.72
N PRO A 121 -20.03 2.16 11.93
CA PRO A 121 -18.60 2.38 11.73
C PRO A 121 -17.88 2.66 13.06
N ILE A 122 -16.84 1.88 13.35
CA ILE A 122 -15.90 2.10 14.46
C ILE A 122 -14.75 2.98 13.98
N ARG A 123 -14.18 2.63 12.82
CA ARG A 123 -13.09 3.34 12.16
C ARG A 123 -13.15 3.00 10.68
N SER A 124 -12.92 3.99 9.84
CA SER A 124 -12.76 3.82 8.40
C SER A 124 -11.51 4.55 7.96
N ARG A 125 -10.77 3.98 7.01
CA ARG A 125 -9.52 4.54 6.48
C ARG A 125 -9.48 4.40 4.98
N GLN A 126 -9.03 5.45 4.32
CA GLN A 126 -8.76 5.45 2.89
C GLN A 126 -7.27 5.55 2.64
N ILE A 127 -6.78 4.74 1.71
CA ILE A 127 -5.41 4.70 1.24
C ILE A 127 -5.34 5.45 -0.10
N THR A 128 -4.45 6.43 -0.19
CA THR A 128 -4.03 7.01 -1.47
C THR A 128 -2.66 6.46 -1.83
N ARG A 129 -2.45 6.14 -3.12
CA ARG A 129 -1.21 5.53 -3.61
C ARG A 129 -0.51 6.40 -4.63
N GLN A 130 0.80 6.22 -4.72
CA GLN A 130 1.61 6.72 -5.81
C GLN A 130 1.35 5.90 -7.10
N PRO A 131 1.74 6.41 -8.29
CA PRO A 131 1.56 5.68 -9.55
C PRO A 131 2.25 4.32 -9.62
N ASP A 132 3.31 4.10 -8.83
CA ASP A 132 4.03 2.83 -8.72
C ASP A 132 3.34 1.82 -7.77
N GLY A 133 2.25 2.22 -7.12
CA GLY A 133 1.49 1.40 -6.18
C GLY A 133 1.87 1.55 -4.70
N ARG A 134 2.97 2.26 -4.38
CA ARG A 134 3.34 2.56 -2.98
C ARG A 134 2.24 3.36 -2.28
N VAL A 135 2.08 3.16 -0.98
CA VAL A 135 1.17 3.99 -0.19
C VAL A 135 1.75 5.40 -0.12
N LEU A 136 0.95 6.41 -0.49
CA LEU A 136 1.32 7.82 -0.34
C LEU A 136 0.80 8.37 0.99
N SER A 137 -0.47 8.08 1.31
CA SER A 137 -1.09 8.57 2.52
C SER A 137 -2.27 7.72 2.97
N ILE A 138 -2.57 7.83 4.26
CA ILE A 138 -3.74 7.21 4.89
C ILE A 138 -4.58 8.31 5.52
N THR A 139 -5.87 8.34 5.19
CA THR A 139 -6.81 9.32 5.73
C THR A 139 -7.86 8.58 6.57
N ASP A 140 -8.00 8.94 7.83
CA ASP A 140 -9.13 8.49 8.65
C ASP A 140 -10.42 9.12 8.11
N LEU A 141 -11.49 8.34 8.03
CA LEU A 141 -12.82 8.78 7.59
C LEU A 141 -13.81 8.73 8.75
N GLY A 142 -14.72 9.70 8.80
CA GLY A 142 -15.84 9.75 9.72
C GLY A 142 -16.92 8.69 9.42
N PRO A 143 -17.97 8.61 10.25
CA PRO A 143 -19.09 7.67 10.02
C PRO A 143 -19.87 7.90 8.73
N ASP A 144 -19.77 9.10 8.16
CA ASP A 144 -20.33 9.52 6.87
C ASP A 144 -19.33 9.34 5.71
N PHE A 145 -18.18 8.70 5.97
CA PHE A 145 -17.08 8.50 5.03
C PHE A 145 -16.44 9.78 4.50
N VAL A 146 -16.64 10.90 5.19
CA VAL A 146 -15.93 12.15 4.92
C VAL A 146 -14.61 12.15 5.68
N ALA A 147 -13.54 12.67 5.06
CA ALA A 147 -12.22 12.76 5.68
C ALA A 147 -12.26 13.52 7.02
N ILE A 148 -11.63 12.94 8.04
CA ILE A 148 -11.45 13.57 9.34
C ILE A 148 -9.97 13.87 9.59
N GLY A 149 -9.66 15.11 9.97
CA GLY A 149 -8.28 15.54 10.22
C GLY A 149 -7.45 15.64 8.94
N SER A 150 -6.13 15.52 9.10
CA SER A 150 -5.16 15.54 8.00
C SER A 150 -4.78 14.14 7.57
N ALA A 151 -4.49 13.96 6.28
CA ALA A 151 -3.91 12.73 5.78
C ALA A 151 -2.54 12.48 6.43
N GLU A 152 -2.32 11.24 6.85
CA GLU A 152 -1.05 10.75 7.34
C GLU A 152 -0.19 10.35 6.14
N ILE A 153 0.78 11.19 5.79
CA ILE A 153 1.75 10.90 4.73
C ILE A 153 2.62 9.73 5.19
N GLN A 154 2.78 8.72 4.33
CA GLN A 154 3.73 7.63 4.55
C GLN A 154 5.10 8.05 4.04
N ASP A 155 6.15 7.62 4.74
CA ASP A 155 7.56 7.98 4.50
C ASP A 155 7.77 9.50 4.33
N PRO A 156 7.22 10.35 5.22
CA PRO A 156 7.35 11.79 5.06
C PRO A 156 8.83 12.19 5.08
N PRO A 157 9.30 13.01 4.14
CA PRO A 157 10.67 13.50 4.17
C PRO A 157 10.96 14.19 5.50
N HIS A 158 12.06 13.82 6.14
CA HIS A 158 12.46 14.41 7.42
C HIS A 158 13.95 14.69 7.47
N HIS A 159 14.30 15.83 8.06
CA HIS A 159 15.68 16.24 8.26
C HIS A 159 16.06 16.01 9.72
N PHE A 160 16.91 15.01 9.97
CA PHE A 160 17.39 14.73 11.30
C PHE A 160 18.57 15.63 11.66
N THR A 161 18.66 16.00 12.93
CA THR A 161 19.79 16.77 13.46
C THR A 161 20.78 15.83 14.13
N LEU A 162 22.03 15.86 13.67
CA LEU A 162 23.11 15.06 14.23
C LEU A 162 23.44 15.47 15.68
N LYS A 163 23.38 14.50 16.60
CA LYS A 163 23.56 14.72 18.05
C LYS A 163 24.98 14.37 18.46
N ALA A 164 25.45 14.89 19.61
CA ALA A 164 26.75 14.53 20.17
C ALA A 164 26.88 13.02 20.42
N ALA A 165 25.78 12.37 20.82
CA ALA A 165 25.71 10.93 21.02
C ALA A 165 25.89 10.12 19.73
N ASP A 166 25.45 10.64 18.58
CA ASP A 166 25.59 9.97 17.27
C ASP A 166 27.07 9.94 16.82
N ARG A 167 27.85 10.96 17.21
CA ARG A 167 29.29 11.08 16.91
C ARG A 167 30.18 10.21 17.81
N ASN A 168 29.65 9.68 18.90
CA ASN A 168 30.40 8.83 19.82
C ASN A 168 30.21 7.35 19.44
N PRO A 169 31.23 6.67 18.89
CA PRO A 169 31.11 5.27 18.49
C PRO A 169 30.86 4.32 19.66
N ASN A 170 31.14 4.74 20.90
CA ASN A 170 30.89 3.96 22.11
C ASN A 170 29.50 4.22 22.71
N ASN A 171 28.70 5.11 22.13
CA ASN A 171 27.34 5.33 22.61
C ASN A 171 26.48 4.10 22.31
N PRO A 172 25.84 3.47 23.33
CA PRO A 172 24.98 2.31 23.10
C PRO A 172 23.83 2.66 22.15
N ARG A 173 23.53 1.74 21.24
CA ARG A 173 22.42 1.83 20.28
C ARG A 173 21.51 0.63 20.48
N ILE A 174 20.21 0.87 20.40
CA ILE A 174 19.17 -0.16 20.51
C ILE A 174 18.47 -0.23 19.16
N ALA A 175 18.50 -1.40 18.54
CA ALA A 175 17.66 -1.69 17.38
C ALA A 175 16.32 -2.23 17.88
N ILE A 176 15.23 -1.68 17.35
CA ILE A 176 13.87 -2.17 17.58
C ILE A 176 13.39 -2.73 16.25
N VAL A 177 12.96 -4.00 16.25
CA VAL A 177 12.35 -4.65 15.09
C VAL A 177 10.86 -4.70 15.35
N ASP A 178 10.12 -3.85 14.63
CA ASP A 178 8.67 -3.66 14.77
C ASP A 178 8.09 -3.35 13.38
N THR A 179 6.85 -2.86 13.32
CA THR A 179 6.17 -2.48 12.08
C THR A 179 6.56 -1.11 11.54
N GLY A 180 7.51 -0.42 12.16
CA GLY A 180 7.88 0.97 11.82
C GLY A 180 7.95 1.89 13.04
N ILE A 181 8.33 3.14 12.81
CA ILE A 181 8.29 4.22 13.80
C ILE A 181 7.92 5.54 13.13
N ASN A 182 6.91 6.22 13.66
CA ASN A 182 6.59 7.58 13.25
C ASN A 182 7.67 8.58 13.74
N TYR A 183 8.76 8.68 12.98
CA TYR A 183 9.92 9.52 13.28
C TYR A 183 9.64 11.02 13.23
N THR A 184 8.46 11.44 12.77
CA THR A 184 8.05 12.86 12.78
C THR A 184 7.67 13.34 14.18
N LEU A 185 7.37 12.43 15.12
CA LEU A 185 7.00 12.80 16.48
C LEU A 185 8.19 13.40 17.26
N PRO A 186 8.01 14.54 17.96
CA PRO A 186 9.11 15.23 18.66
C PRO A 186 9.86 14.35 19.67
N ASP A 187 9.16 13.42 20.31
CA ASP A 187 9.75 12.52 21.31
C ASP A 187 10.79 11.56 20.71
N PHE A 188 10.68 11.26 19.41
CA PHE A 188 11.61 10.38 18.70
C PHE A 188 12.74 11.12 18.02
N GLN A 189 12.54 12.37 17.56
CA GLN A 189 13.56 13.14 16.83
C GLN A 189 14.89 13.24 17.58
N ASN A 190 14.85 13.36 18.92
CA ASN A 190 16.05 13.45 19.76
C ASN A 190 16.63 12.08 20.19
N ARG A 191 15.96 10.97 19.87
CA ARG A 191 16.30 9.61 20.33
C ARG A 191 16.65 8.65 19.20
N ILE A 192 16.25 8.98 17.97
CA ILE A 192 16.60 8.22 16.77
C ILE A 192 18.11 8.29 16.52
N ALA A 193 18.71 7.13 16.28
CA ALA A 193 20.13 6.99 16.04
C ALA A 193 20.48 7.35 14.59
N LEU A 194 21.53 8.16 14.44
CA LEU A 194 22.03 8.58 13.13
C LEU A 194 23.48 8.13 12.92
N ASP A 195 23.88 7.97 11.67
CA ASP A 195 25.28 7.79 11.29
C ASP A 195 26.06 9.12 11.37
N ILE A 196 27.35 9.09 11.03
CA ILE A 196 28.21 10.28 11.10
C ILE A 196 27.86 11.35 10.05
N ASP A 197 27.18 10.95 8.98
CA ASP A 197 26.70 11.82 7.91
C ASP A 197 25.31 12.39 8.21
N GLY A 198 24.68 11.98 9.32
CA GLY A 198 23.36 12.43 9.76
C GLY A 198 22.20 11.64 9.14
N ARG A 199 22.46 10.48 8.54
CA ARG A 199 21.42 9.59 8.00
C ARG A 199 20.88 8.65 9.06
N LEU A 200 19.65 8.18 8.86
CA LEU A 200 19.09 7.10 9.67
C LEU A 200 19.95 5.85 9.53
N ILE A 201 20.17 5.16 10.64
CA ILE A 201 20.79 3.81 10.65
C ILE A 201 19.70 2.73 10.55
N GLY A 202 18.46 3.06 10.92
CA GLY A 202 17.31 2.18 10.75
C GLY A 202 16.98 1.97 9.27
N TYR A 203 16.25 0.90 8.99
CA TYR A 203 15.92 0.48 7.63
C TYR A 203 14.55 -0.16 7.60
N ASP A 204 13.77 0.12 6.55
CA ASP A 204 12.52 -0.56 6.28
C ASP A 204 12.76 -1.76 5.37
N PHE A 205 12.64 -2.96 5.94
CA PHE A 205 12.79 -4.20 5.17
C PHE A 205 11.53 -4.63 4.44
N TRP A 206 10.37 -4.02 4.75
CA TRP A 206 9.12 -4.30 4.07
C TRP A 206 9.05 -3.57 2.73
N ASP A 207 9.40 -2.28 2.72
CA ASP A 207 9.39 -1.45 1.51
C ASP A 207 10.78 -1.26 0.86
N ASP A 208 11.81 -1.90 1.44
CA ASP A 208 13.20 -1.91 0.96
C ASP A 208 13.81 -0.50 0.85
N ASP A 209 13.53 0.37 1.82
CA ASP A 209 14.01 1.75 1.84
C ASP A 209 14.56 2.24 3.20
N GLU A 210 15.10 3.46 3.21
CA GLU A 210 15.77 4.06 4.37
C GLU A 210 14.80 4.68 5.39
N TRP A 211 13.48 4.54 5.19
CA TRP A 211 12.44 5.21 5.98
C TRP A 211 11.59 4.18 6.73
N PRO A 212 12.04 3.72 7.92
CA PRO A 212 11.28 2.77 8.73
C PRO A 212 10.08 3.45 9.42
N PHE A 213 9.07 3.85 8.65
CA PHE A 213 7.94 4.65 9.12
C PHE A 213 6.81 3.82 9.74
#